data_AF-A0A1Z5KZ45-F1
#
_entry.id   AF-A0A1Z5KZ45-F1
#
_cell.length_a   1.000
_cell.length_b   1.000
_cell.length_c   1.000
_cell.angle_alpha   90.00
_cell.angle_beta   90.00
_cell.angle_gamma   90.00
#
_symmetry.space_group_name_H-M   'P 1'
#
loop_
_entity.id
_entity.type
_entity.pdbx_description
1 polymer ?
#
loop_
_entity_poly.entity_id
_entity_poly.type
_entity_poly.pdbx_seq_one_letter_code
_entity_poly.pdbx_strand_id
1 'polypeptide(L)'
;MARKSNPRPVRKNGCGDGTSLHESPHKNTAWKGIWASFAVVLTCVSGIANMVHISTLFENDRHFSHLSNLEREMTFRTEMGLYYSYYKTLVEAPSIVEGVYSLIYDNRTEYPDVINTMSRFNLYPELVMATTFRAYRDIAERLDLSTRTCWIVYRGDNLPDAESCEGLGDPPNFYVTAVFLWNGLVSAGLFVYGWILSGSLFSGLITVLCFFYNHGDSTRVQWTPPLRESFAYPLFLWQMLITTLVLRRGGGSQSYAAITVLTVAFHLCWQFAQFALLTQCVALFACLLLQQVSLSRLRSLLTLHLIALIIAHVLLFRNEMLLTSLYASFLLSAIAVLLIFALYSQKFEKQQVSTVGTFILIMSIMTHIFGIFCCPN
;
A
#
# COMPACT_ATOMS: atom_id res chain seq x y z
N MET A 1 -53.91 61.90 -52.84
CA MET A 1 -53.32 62.44 -51.60
C MET A 1 -53.16 61.27 -50.63
N ALA A 2 -51.96 60.68 -50.53
CA ALA A 2 -51.00 60.86 -49.42
C ALA A 2 -51.64 60.57 -48.04
N ARG A 3 -51.11 59.75 -47.12
CA ARG A 3 -49.77 59.17 -46.89
C ARG A 3 -49.94 58.13 -45.76
N LYS A 4 -49.28 56.97 -45.80
CA LYS A 4 -48.87 56.22 -44.60
C LYS A 4 -47.58 55.48 -44.90
N SER A 5 -46.65 55.58 -43.96
CA SER A 5 -45.22 55.25 -44.04
C SER A 5 -44.92 53.77 -43.80
N ASN A 6 -43.93 53.28 -44.56
CA ASN A 6 -43.31 51.95 -44.57
C ASN A 6 -43.02 51.28 -43.22
N PRO A 7 -42.91 49.93 -43.26
CA PRO A 7 -41.71 49.22 -42.86
C PRO A 7 -41.02 48.54 -44.06
N ARG A 8 -39.68 48.61 -44.13
CA ARG A 8 -38.86 47.93 -45.17
C ARG A 8 -38.47 46.51 -44.73
N PRO A 9 -38.44 45.51 -45.63
CA PRO A 9 -37.99 44.15 -45.33
C PRO A 9 -36.50 43.90 -45.65
N VAL A 10 -35.95 42.91 -44.93
CA VAL A 10 -34.90 41.92 -45.26
C VAL A 10 -33.72 42.34 -46.16
N ARG A 11 -32.50 42.10 -45.66
CA ARG A 11 -31.31 41.88 -46.49
C ARG A 11 -30.50 40.66 -46.02
N LYS A 12 -30.36 39.68 -46.91
CA LYS A 12 -29.34 38.61 -46.87
C LYS A 12 -28.07 39.10 -47.59
N ASN A 13 -26.95 38.44 -47.24
CA ASN A 13 -25.68 38.26 -47.96
C ASN A 13 -24.44 38.94 -47.34
N GLY A 14 -23.54 38.11 -46.80
CA GLY A 14 -22.24 37.84 -47.43
C GLY A 14 -21.00 38.65 -46.99
N CYS A 15 -19.91 37.91 -46.74
CA CYS A 15 -18.50 38.25 -46.44
C CYS A 15 -18.14 38.12 -44.94
N GLY A 16 -17.23 37.26 -44.48
CA GLY A 16 -16.11 36.59 -45.14
C GLY A 16 -14.79 37.09 -44.55
N ASP A 17 -14.35 36.50 -43.44
CA ASP A 17 -12.94 36.33 -43.02
C ASP A 17 -12.96 35.50 -41.72
N GLY A 18 -12.19 34.42 -41.52
CA GLY A 18 -10.99 34.04 -42.22
C GLY A 18 -9.82 33.73 -41.28
N THR A 19 -10.02 33.24 -40.06
CA THR A 19 -8.93 32.65 -39.25
C THR A 19 -9.43 31.52 -38.36
N SER A 20 -9.64 30.35 -38.96
CA SER A 20 -9.62 29.08 -38.25
C SER A 20 -8.16 28.73 -37.93
N LEU A 21 -7.70 29.07 -36.73
CA LEU A 21 -6.49 28.48 -36.16
C LEU A 21 -6.80 27.01 -35.87
N HIS A 22 -6.49 26.18 -36.86
CA HIS A 22 -6.45 24.73 -36.72
C HIS A 22 -5.28 24.41 -35.78
N GLU A 23 -5.53 24.36 -34.46
CA GLU A 23 -4.57 23.82 -33.50
C GLU A 23 -4.32 22.36 -33.87
N SER A 24 -3.15 22.10 -34.45
CA SER A 24 -2.69 20.76 -34.83
C SER A 24 -2.63 19.85 -33.59
N PRO A 25 -3.42 18.76 -33.51
CA PRO A 25 -3.50 17.89 -32.33
C PRO A 25 -2.20 17.12 -32.02
N HIS A 26 -1.24 17.13 -32.95
CA HIS A 26 0.04 16.44 -32.81
C HIS A 26 1.02 17.14 -31.85
N LYS A 27 1.05 18.48 -31.76
CA LYS A 27 2.01 19.20 -30.90
C LYS A 27 1.71 19.06 -29.41
N ASN A 28 0.42 19.10 -29.04
CA ASN A 28 -0.01 18.97 -27.65
C ASN A 28 0.16 17.55 -27.10
N THR A 29 0.10 16.53 -27.97
CA THR A 29 0.26 15.13 -27.57
C THR A 29 1.73 14.78 -27.34
N ALA A 30 2.64 15.27 -28.20
CA ALA A 30 4.08 15.07 -28.02
C ALA A 30 4.62 15.75 -26.76
N TRP A 31 4.21 17.00 -26.50
CA TRP A 31 4.59 17.72 -25.27
C TRP A 31 4.06 17.03 -24.00
N LYS A 32 2.81 16.54 -24.01
CA LYS A 32 2.26 15.75 -22.89
C LYS A 32 3.03 14.44 -22.67
N GLY A 33 3.47 13.78 -23.74
CA GLY A 33 4.32 12.59 -23.67
C GLY A 33 5.67 12.86 -23.02
N ILE A 34 6.35 13.94 -23.44
CA ILE A 34 7.65 14.35 -22.87
C ILE A 34 7.52 14.66 -21.37
N TRP A 35 6.49 15.42 -20.98
CA TRP A 35 6.24 15.72 -19.56
C TRP A 35 5.92 14.47 -18.74
N ALA A 36 5.18 13.51 -19.30
CA ALA A 36 4.90 12.25 -18.62
C ALA A 36 6.17 11.41 -18.45
N SER A 37 7.01 11.31 -19.48
CA SER A 37 8.31 10.62 -19.39
C SER A 37 9.22 11.24 -18.36
N PHE A 38 9.33 12.58 -18.34
CA PHE A 38 10.12 13.30 -17.34
C PHE A 38 9.63 13.03 -15.91
N ALA A 39 8.32 12.96 -15.71
CA ALA A 39 7.74 12.65 -14.42
C ALA A 39 8.00 11.21 -13.95
N VAL A 40 7.99 10.24 -14.87
CA VAL A 40 8.39 8.86 -14.57
C VAL A 40 9.85 8.81 -14.12
N VAL A 41 10.75 9.52 -14.83
CA VAL A 41 12.15 9.62 -14.43
C VAL A 41 12.29 10.20 -13.03
N LEU A 42 11.61 11.31 -12.72
CA LEU A 42 11.64 11.90 -11.38
C LEU A 42 11.09 10.95 -10.30
N THR A 43 10.05 10.18 -10.62
CA THR A 43 9.49 9.17 -9.72
C THR A 43 10.52 8.08 -9.40
N CYS A 44 11.20 7.55 -10.43
CA CYS A 44 12.26 6.56 -10.24
C CYS A 44 13.44 7.13 -9.44
N VAL A 45 13.87 8.36 -9.75
CA VAL A 45 14.94 9.04 -9.02
C VAL A 45 14.58 9.23 -7.55
N SER A 46 13.34 9.63 -7.24
CA SER A 46 12.87 9.79 -5.86
C SER A 46 12.90 8.47 -5.09
N GLY A 47 12.50 7.37 -5.72
CA GLY A 47 12.55 6.04 -5.10
C GLY A 47 13.97 5.53 -4.87
N ILE A 48 14.86 5.68 -5.86
CA ILE A 48 16.28 5.31 -5.73
C ILE A 48 16.95 6.17 -4.66
N ALA A 49 16.70 7.48 -4.64
CA ALA A 49 17.22 8.38 -3.61
C ALA A 49 16.79 7.94 -2.22
N ASN A 50 15.55 7.46 -2.05
CA ASN A 50 15.07 6.96 -0.76
C ASN A 50 15.77 5.66 -0.36
N MET A 51 15.91 4.71 -1.28
CA MET A 51 16.64 3.47 -1.03
C MET A 51 18.07 3.76 -0.56
N VAL A 52 18.80 4.63 -1.29
CA VAL A 52 20.18 5.02 -0.95
C VAL A 52 20.24 5.76 0.37
N HIS A 53 19.28 6.67 0.63
CA HIS A 53 19.23 7.41 1.89
C HIS A 53 19.06 6.45 3.08
N ILE A 54 18.08 5.55 3.01
CA ILE A 54 17.80 4.58 4.08
C ILE A 54 18.98 3.63 4.28
N SER A 55 19.56 3.10 3.21
CA SER A 55 20.71 2.19 3.31
C SER A 55 21.92 2.87 3.94
N THR A 56 22.17 4.14 3.57
CA THR A 56 23.27 4.94 4.13
C THR A 56 23.04 5.24 5.60
N LEU A 57 21.80 5.58 6.00
CA LEU A 57 21.48 5.80 7.41
C LEU A 57 21.64 4.53 8.24
N PHE A 58 21.16 3.39 7.73
CA PHE A 58 21.28 2.11 8.41
C PHE A 58 22.75 1.70 8.57
N GLU A 59 23.56 1.87 7.53
CA GLU A 59 24.99 1.55 7.59
C GLU A 59 25.74 2.48 8.56
N ASN A 60 25.43 3.79 8.55
CA ASN A 60 26.05 4.74 9.47
C ASN A 60 25.69 4.50 10.95
N ASP A 61 24.47 4.00 11.22
CA ASP A 61 24.00 3.70 12.58
C ASP A 61 24.57 2.36 13.08
N ARG A 62 24.52 1.32 12.24
CA ARG A 62 24.78 -0.07 12.66
C ARG A 62 26.14 -0.60 12.26
N HIS A 63 26.82 0.03 11.32
CA HIS A 63 28.03 -0.50 10.69
C HIS A 63 27.83 -1.95 10.26
N PHE A 64 26.66 -2.22 9.65
CA PHE A 64 26.14 -3.57 9.49
C PHE A 64 27.04 -4.44 8.60
N SER A 65 27.67 -3.83 7.60
CA SER A 65 28.68 -4.51 6.77
C SER A 65 29.84 -5.06 7.60
N HIS A 66 30.37 -4.28 8.55
CA HIS A 66 31.53 -4.63 9.35
C HIS A 66 31.28 -5.71 10.42
N LEU A 67 30.02 -6.03 10.74
CA LEU A 67 29.67 -7.01 11.75
C LEU A 67 29.82 -8.45 11.22
N SER A 68 30.22 -9.37 12.09
CA SER A 68 30.16 -10.81 11.77
C SER A 68 28.71 -11.30 11.64
N ASN A 69 28.51 -12.46 11.01
CA ASN A 69 27.15 -12.98 10.77
C ASN A 69 26.35 -13.14 12.08
N LEU A 70 27.00 -13.66 13.14
CA LEU A 70 26.38 -13.80 14.46
C LEU A 70 26.00 -12.44 15.06
N GLU A 71 26.88 -11.44 14.94
CA GLU A 71 26.61 -10.10 15.46
C GLU A 71 25.48 -9.42 14.71
N ARG A 72 25.41 -9.57 13.38
CA ARG A 72 24.30 -9.07 12.56
C ARG A 72 22.96 -9.64 13.03
N GLU A 73 22.89 -10.95 13.25
CA GLU A 73 21.66 -11.57 13.76
C GLU A 73 21.28 -11.01 15.14
N MET A 74 22.26 -10.79 16.02
CA MET A 74 22.03 -10.18 17.34
C MET A 74 21.64 -8.69 17.28
N THR A 75 21.88 -7.99 16.17
CA THR A 75 21.40 -6.61 16.00
C THR A 75 19.88 -6.54 15.84
N PHE A 76 19.27 -7.60 15.31
CA PHE A 76 17.83 -7.73 15.19
C PHE A 76 17.23 -8.09 16.56
N ARG A 77 16.88 -7.07 17.32
CA ARG A 77 16.26 -7.22 18.64
C ARG A 77 14.75 -7.33 18.54
N THR A 78 14.16 -7.93 19.58
CA THR A 78 12.70 -7.99 19.79
C THR A 78 11.94 -8.52 18.56
N GLU A 79 10.99 -7.73 18.03
CA GLU A 79 10.16 -8.11 16.89
C GLU A 79 10.97 -8.31 15.60
N MET A 80 12.05 -7.56 15.43
CA MET A 80 12.89 -7.71 14.23
C MET A 80 13.57 -9.07 14.20
N GLY A 81 14.09 -9.50 15.36
CA GLY A 81 14.72 -10.81 15.51
C GLY A 81 13.71 -11.94 15.35
N LEU A 82 12.48 -11.74 15.83
CA LEU A 82 11.38 -12.68 15.63
C LEU A 82 11.03 -12.86 14.15
N TYR A 83 10.84 -11.79 13.38
CA TYR A 83 10.54 -11.93 11.94
C TYR A 83 11.72 -12.48 11.14
N TYR A 84 12.93 -12.04 11.47
CA TYR A 84 14.12 -12.55 10.84
C TYR A 84 14.34 -14.05 11.11
N SER A 85 14.02 -14.56 12.30
CA SER A 85 14.17 -15.99 12.61
C SER A 85 13.22 -16.88 11.80
N TYR A 86 12.00 -16.41 11.52
CA TYR A 86 11.08 -17.12 10.62
C TYR A 86 11.56 -17.11 9.17
N TYR A 87 12.07 -15.97 8.68
CA TYR A 87 12.74 -15.90 7.38
C TYR A 87 13.93 -16.87 7.31
N LYS A 88 14.79 -16.90 8.33
CA LYS A 88 15.94 -17.80 8.42
C LYS A 88 15.50 -19.26 8.38
N THR A 89 14.46 -19.63 9.12
CA THR A 89 13.87 -20.98 9.11
C THR A 89 13.44 -21.40 7.68
N LEU A 90 12.80 -20.50 6.92
CA LEU A 90 12.38 -20.77 5.54
C LEU A 90 13.55 -20.90 4.55
N VAL A 91 14.61 -20.12 4.77
CA VAL A 91 15.83 -20.14 3.95
C VAL A 91 16.66 -21.41 4.20
N GLU A 92 16.79 -21.82 5.46
CA GLU A 92 17.57 -22.98 5.88
C GLU A 92 16.83 -24.31 5.66
N ALA A 93 15.50 -24.28 5.58
CA ALA A 93 14.71 -25.48 5.33
C ALA A 93 15.06 -26.15 3.99
N PRO A 94 15.07 -27.50 3.91
CA PRO A 94 15.37 -28.24 2.68
C PRO A 94 14.48 -27.83 1.50
N SER A 95 13.20 -27.57 1.76
CA SER A 95 12.24 -27.05 0.78
C SER A 95 11.39 -25.94 1.38
N ILE A 96 10.84 -25.05 0.54
CA ILE A 96 9.92 -24.00 1.01
C ILE A 96 8.67 -24.62 1.62
N VAL A 97 8.19 -25.75 1.09
CA VAL A 97 7.01 -26.44 1.61
C VAL A 97 7.26 -26.95 3.04
N GLU A 98 8.43 -27.57 3.27
CA GLU A 98 8.83 -28.02 4.61
C GLU A 98 8.98 -26.83 5.58
N GLY A 99 9.59 -25.74 5.10
CA GLY A 99 9.71 -24.51 5.87
C GLY A 99 8.33 -23.96 6.27
N VAL A 100 7.39 -23.86 5.34
CA VAL A 100 6.01 -23.41 5.61
C VAL A 100 5.30 -24.39 6.56
N TYR A 101 5.48 -25.70 6.39
CA TYR A 101 4.91 -26.69 7.29
C TYR A 101 5.41 -26.49 8.73
N SER A 102 6.71 -26.23 8.92
CA SER A 102 7.28 -25.94 10.23
C SER A 102 6.73 -24.66 10.88
N LEU A 103 6.31 -23.67 10.08
CA LEU A 103 5.68 -22.43 10.58
C LEU A 103 4.19 -22.61 10.92
N ILE A 104 3.47 -23.46 10.17
CA ILE A 104 2.05 -23.74 10.41
C ILE A 104 1.86 -24.58 11.69
N TYR A 105 2.80 -25.48 11.96
CA TYR A 105 2.78 -26.37 13.13
C TYR A 105 3.94 -26.04 14.08
N ASP A 106 4.05 -24.77 14.48
CA ASP A 106 5.13 -24.33 15.36
C ASP A 106 4.80 -24.60 16.83
N ASN A 107 5.70 -25.27 17.54
CA ASN A 107 5.60 -25.56 18.97
C ASN A 107 6.65 -24.81 19.81
N ARG A 108 7.45 -23.94 19.19
CA ARG A 108 8.57 -23.26 19.86
C ARG A 108 8.18 -21.87 20.35
N THR A 109 7.34 -21.15 19.61
CA THR A 109 7.05 -19.75 19.89
C THR A 109 6.11 -19.58 21.09
N GLU A 110 5.05 -20.37 21.18
CA GLU A 110 4.05 -20.33 22.26
C GLU A 110 3.94 -21.69 22.98
N TYR A 111 5.06 -22.31 23.37
CA TYR A 111 5.05 -23.60 24.10
C TYR A 111 4.23 -23.49 25.41
N PRO A 112 3.33 -24.45 25.73
CA PRO A 112 3.20 -25.81 25.15
C PRO A 112 2.30 -25.93 23.92
N ASP A 113 1.66 -24.85 23.47
CA ASP A 113 0.68 -24.90 22.39
C ASP A 113 1.36 -24.98 21.01
N VAL A 114 0.69 -25.65 20.07
CA VAL A 114 1.09 -25.67 18.66
C VAL A 114 0.25 -24.64 17.93
N ILE A 115 0.89 -23.59 17.44
CA ILE A 115 0.22 -22.45 16.81
C ILE A 115 0.60 -22.31 15.34
N ASN A 116 -0.33 -21.77 14.56
CA ASN A 116 -0.07 -21.36 13.19
C ASN A 116 0.53 -19.94 13.18
N THR A 117 1.86 -19.87 13.14
CA THR A 117 2.58 -18.58 13.16
C THR A 117 2.33 -17.75 11.90
N MET A 118 2.02 -18.40 10.77
CA MET A 118 1.73 -17.72 9.49
C MET A 118 0.50 -16.82 9.59
N SER A 119 -0.59 -17.32 10.18
CA SER A 119 -1.82 -16.53 10.38
C SER A 119 -1.74 -15.60 11.58
N ARG A 120 -1.04 -16.02 12.65
CA ARG A 120 -0.89 -15.27 13.91
C ARG A 120 -0.08 -14.00 13.74
N PHE A 121 1.03 -14.06 13.00
CA PHE A 121 2.02 -12.98 12.88
C PHE A 121 2.16 -12.42 11.47
N ASN A 122 1.26 -12.79 10.55
CA ASN A 122 1.22 -12.27 9.18
C ASN A 122 2.54 -12.48 8.41
N LEU A 123 3.07 -13.71 8.39
CA LEU A 123 4.40 -14.07 7.87
C LEU A 123 4.51 -14.16 6.33
N TYR A 124 3.55 -13.58 5.60
CA TYR A 124 3.60 -13.53 4.14
C TYR A 124 4.82 -12.77 3.59
N PRO A 125 5.25 -11.63 4.16
CA PRO A 125 6.48 -10.97 3.73
C PRO A 125 7.70 -11.89 3.81
N GLU A 126 7.91 -12.60 4.91
CA GLU A 126 9.05 -13.50 5.09
C GLU A 126 8.99 -14.67 4.10
N LEU A 127 7.80 -15.22 3.83
CA LEU A 127 7.61 -16.26 2.82
C LEU A 127 8.03 -15.77 1.43
N VAL A 128 7.59 -14.59 1.02
CA VAL A 128 7.95 -14.00 -0.28
C VAL A 128 9.45 -13.72 -0.35
N MET A 129 10.01 -13.16 0.71
CA MET A 129 11.44 -12.83 0.82
C MET A 129 12.31 -14.09 0.76
N ALA A 130 11.99 -15.12 1.54
CA ALA A 130 12.73 -16.39 1.55
C ALA A 130 12.64 -17.12 0.21
N THR A 131 11.46 -17.12 -0.42
CA THR A 131 11.28 -17.72 -1.75
C THR A 131 12.12 -16.99 -2.79
N THR A 132 12.12 -15.65 -2.75
CA THR A 132 12.92 -14.82 -3.66
C THR A 132 14.42 -15.01 -3.43
N PHE A 133 14.86 -15.09 -2.17
CA PHE A 133 16.27 -15.35 -1.83
C PHE A 133 16.75 -16.70 -2.34
N ARG A 134 15.96 -17.76 -2.13
CA ARG A 134 16.29 -19.10 -2.63
C ARG A 134 16.36 -19.13 -4.15
N ALA A 135 15.38 -18.52 -4.82
CA ALA A 135 15.41 -18.40 -6.28
C ALA A 135 16.63 -17.61 -6.77
N TYR A 136 16.98 -16.50 -6.10
CA TYR A 136 18.16 -15.71 -6.39
C TYR A 136 19.45 -16.54 -6.25
N ARG A 137 19.60 -17.27 -5.13
CA ARG A 137 20.75 -18.14 -4.89
C ARG A 137 20.85 -19.25 -5.95
N ASP A 138 19.74 -19.93 -6.24
CA ASP A 138 19.72 -21.01 -7.22
C ASP A 138 20.06 -20.50 -8.64
N ILE A 139 19.61 -19.29 -9.00
CA ILE A 139 19.97 -18.66 -10.28
C ILE A 139 21.45 -18.27 -10.29
N ALA A 140 21.95 -17.67 -9.22
CA ALA A 140 23.35 -17.27 -9.11
C ALA A 140 24.31 -18.47 -9.20
N GLU A 141 23.98 -19.57 -8.53
CA GLU A 141 24.73 -20.83 -8.59
C GLU A 141 24.74 -21.41 -10.00
N ARG A 142 23.61 -21.36 -10.73
CA ARG A 142 23.54 -21.81 -12.13
C ARG A 142 24.36 -20.96 -13.09
N LEU A 143 24.56 -19.68 -12.77
CA LEU A 143 25.33 -18.73 -13.57
C LEU A 143 26.79 -18.61 -13.12
N ASP A 144 27.21 -19.40 -12.12
CA ASP A 144 28.55 -19.33 -11.50
C ASP A 144 28.95 -17.92 -11.05
N LEU A 145 27.97 -17.15 -10.57
CA LEU A 145 28.17 -15.79 -10.09
C LEU A 145 28.50 -15.80 -8.59
N SER A 146 29.65 -15.23 -8.23
CA SER A 146 30.00 -15.02 -6.82
C SER A 146 29.12 -13.91 -6.23
N THR A 147 28.13 -14.28 -5.40
CA THR A 147 27.17 -13.34 -4.79
C THR A 147 27.51 -12.93 -3.36
N ARG A 148 28.53 -13.56 -2.76
CA ARG A 148 29.01 -13.23 -1.41
C ARG A 148 30.51 -13.45 -1.30
N THR A 149 31.15 -12.61 -0.50
CA THR A 149 32.57 -12.74 -0.13
C THR A 149 32.65 -12.96 1.37
N CYS A 150 33.27 -14.06 1.79
CA CYS A 150 33.37 -14.43 3.20
C CYS A 150 34.80 -14.28 3.70
N TRP A 151 34.93 -13.72 4.90
CA TRP A 151 36.19 -13.49 5.60
C TRP A 151 36.10 -14.12 6.99
N ILE A 152 37.22 -14.62 7.49
CA ILE A 152 37.32 -15.12 8.87
C ILE A 152 37.89 -14.00 9.74
N VAL A 153 37.14 -13.62 10.77
CA VAL A 153 37.54 -12.59 11.73
C VAL A 153 38.04 -13.28 13.00
N TYR A 154 39.35 -13.16 13.24
CA TYR A 154 40.01 -13.65 14.45
C TYR A 154 39.63 -12.78 15.64
N ARG A 155 38.94 -13.36 16.63
CA ARG A 155 38.45 -12.66 17.82
C ARG A 155 39.45 -12.62 18.99
N GLY A 156 40.57 -13.33 18.88
CA GLY A 156 41.56 -13.46 19.96
C GLY A 156 41.08 -14.36 21.11
N ASP A 157 41.89 -14.46 22.16
CA ASP A 157 41.54 -15.03 23.48
C ASP A 157 40.74 -16.36 23.50
N ASN A 158 41.21 -17.40 22.80
CA ASN A 158 40.57 -18.73 22.74
C ASN A 158 39.09 -18.71 22.33
N LEU A 159 38.59 -17.61 21.76
CA LEU A 159 37.24 -17.52 21.24
C LEU A 159 37.19 -18.13 19.83
N PRO A 160 36.10 -18.82 19.47
CA PRO A 160 35.96 -19.37 18.13
C PRO A 160 35.95 -18.25 17.10
N ASP A 161 36.68 -18.47 16.00
CA ASP A 161 36.71 -17.54 14.87
C ASP A 161 35.28 -17.24 14.38
N ALA A 162 35.04 -15.99 13.96
CA ALA A 162 33.75 -15.60 13.41
C ALA A 162 33.82 -15.57 11.88
N GLU A 163 32.83 -16.15 11.21
CA GLU A 163 32.64 -15.92 9.78
C GLU A 163 31.87 -14.60 9.56
N SER A 164 32.40 -13.75 8.69
CA SER A 164 31.73 -12.55 8.19
C SER A 164 31.59 -12.66 6.68
N CYS A 165 30.36 -12.82 6.19
CA CYS A 165 30.06 -12.87 4.75
C CYS A 165 29.35 -11.60 4.32
N GLU A 166 29.85 -10.89 3.33
CA GLU A 166 29.18 -9.71 2.77
C GLU A 166 28.60 -10.00 1.39
N GLY A 167 27.51 -9.33 1.06
CA GLY A 167 26.87 -9.37 -0.26
C GLY A 167 25.43 -9.90 -0.24
N LEU A 168 24.79 -9.85 -1.40
CA LEU A 168 23.38 -10.28 -1.55
C LEU A 168 23.19 -11.79 -1.41
N GLY A 169 24.25 -12.59 -1.46
CA GLY A 169 24.20 -14.02 -1.14
C GLY A 169 24.16 -14.34 0.36
N ASP A 170 24.34 -13.34 1.22
CA ASP A 170 24.22 -13.48 2.68
C ASP A 170 22.76 -13.18 3.12
N PRO A 171 22.07 -14.08 3.86
CA PRO A 171 20.65 -13.93 4.16
C PRO A 171 20.26 -12.64 4.90
N PRO A 172 20.96 -12.19 5.98
CA PRO A 172 20.69 -10.90 6.62
C PRO A 172 20.79 -9.72 5.65
N ASN A 173 21.88 -9.66 4.87
CA ASN A 173 22.13 -8.58 3.92
C ASN A 173 21.08 -8.54 2.80
N PHE A 174 20.71 -9.69 2.24
CA PHE A 174 19.64 -9.78 1.25
C PHE A 174 18.31 -9.26 1.81
N TYR A 175 17.95 -9.70 3.01
CA TYR A 175 16.69 -9.34 3.65
C TYR A 175 16.57 -7.83 3.82
N VAL A 176 17.58 -7.20 4.44
CA VAL A 176 17.59 -5.76 4.71
C VAL A 176 17.61 -4.96 3.40
N THR A 177 18.42 -5.37 2.42
CA THR A 177 18.52 -4.69 1.13
C THR A 177 17.20 -4.72 0.37
N ALA A 178 16.52 -5.86 0.35
CA ALA A 178 15.23 -5.98 -0.31
C ALA A 178 14.13 -5.17 0.39
N VAL A 179 14.15 -5.04 1.72
CA VAL A 179 13.26 -4.10 2.44
C VAL A 179 13.52 -2.65 2.04
N PHE A 180 14.77 -2.25 1.89
CA PHE A 180 15.13 -0.88 1.47
C PHE A 180 14.70 -0.59 0.03
N LEU A 181 14.89 -1.55 -0.87
CA LEU A 181 14.38 -1.48 -2.24
C LEU A 181 12.85 -1.34 -2.25
N TRP A 182 12.15 -2.14 -1.44
CA TRP A 182 10.70 -2.06 -1.28
C TRP A 182 10.24 -0.69 -0.77
N ASN A 183 10.96 -0.11 0.18
CA ASN A 183 10.66 1.23 0.72
C ASN A 183 11.00 2.37 -0.25
N GLY A 184 11.78 2.13 -1.30
CA GLY A 184 11.90 3.05 -2.43
C GLY A 184 10.53 3.41 -3.03
N LEU A 185 9.57 2.48 -3.00
CA LEU A 185 8.20 2.71 -3.48
C LEU A 185 7.42 3.73 -2.66
N VAL A 186 7.80 4.02 -1.41
CA VAL A 186 7.14 5.05 -0.57
C VAL A 186 7.39 6.43 -1.17
N SER A 187 8.67 6.81 -1.32
CA SER A 187 9.04 8.12 -1.88
C SER A 187 8.51 8.28 -3.30
N ALA A 188 8.62 7.23 -4.13
CA ALA A 188 8.06 7.22 -5.47
C ALA A 188 6.54 7.45 -5.46
N GLY A 189 5.81 6.76 -4.57
CA GLY A 189 4.37 6.93 -4.39
C GLY A 189 4.01 8.35 -3.93
N LEU A 190 4.77 8.92 -2.99
CA LEU A 190 4.56 10.29 -2.49
C LEU A 190 4.80 11.35 -3.57
N PHE A 191 5.84 11.18 -4.40
CA PHE A 191 6.07 12.05 -5.55
C PHE A 191 4.87 12.06 -6.49
N VAL A 192 4.40 10.86 -6.87
CA VAL A 192 3.24 10.68 -7.75
C VAL A 192 1.98 11.26 -7.11
N TYR A 193 1.81 11.10 -5.80
CA TYR A 193 0.71 11.69 -5.03
C TYR A 193 0.66 13.22 -5.16
N GLY A 194 1.77 13.88 -4.82
CA GLY A 194 1.87 15.34 -4.91
C GLY A 194 1.61 15.81 -6.34
N TRP A 195 2.27 15.19 -7.31
CA TRP A 195 2.14 15.53 -8.72
C TRP A 195 0.69 15.40 -9.22
N ILE A 196 0.02 14.28 -8.95
CA ILE A 196 -1.33 14.03 -9.42
C ILE A 196 -2.33 14.98 -8.78
N LEU A 197 -2.24 15.20 -7.46
CA LEU A 197 -3.21 16.02 -6.74
C LEU A 197 -3.16 17.49 -7.16
N SER A 198 -1.97 18.08 -7.28
CA SER A 198 -1.84 19.50 -7.66
C SER A 198 -1.82 19.75 -9.17
N GLY A 199 -1.49 18.72 -9.97
CA GLY A 199 -1.25 18.86 -11.41
C GLY A 199 0.12 19.43 -11.78
N SER A 200 1.02 19.67 -10.80
CA SER A 200 2.36 20.23 -11.02
C SER A 200 3.46 19.31 -10.49
N LEU A 201 4.50 19.07 -11.28
CA LEU A 201 5.66 18.27 -10.86
C LEU A 201 6.39 18.87 -9.65
N PHE A 202 6.35 20.20 -9.53
CA PHE A 202 6.98 20.90 -8.42
C PHE A 202 6.38 20.49 -7.07
N SER A 203 5.09 20.21 -7.02
CA SER A 203 4.45 19.73 -5.79
C SER A 203 4.97 18.34 -5.38
N GLY A 204 5.20 17.43 -6.34
CA GLY A 204 5.77 16.12 -6.07
C GLY A 204 7.17 16.25 -5.48
N LEU A 205 7.98 17.17 -6.01
CA LEU A 205 9.29 17.50 -5.45
C LEU A 205 9.18 18.03 -4.01
N ILE A 206 8.29 18.98 -3.75
CA ILE A 206 8.06 19.50 -2.39
C ILE A 206 7.64 18.37 -1.45
N THR A 207 6.71 17.51 -1.86
CA THR A 207 6.25 16.38 -1.02
C THR A 207 7.42 15.46 -0.65
N VAL A 208 8.28 15.12 -1.61
CA VAL A 208 9.46 14.29 -1.35
C VAL A 208 10.47 15.00 -0.45
N LEU A 209 10.70 16.29 -0.64
CA LEU A 209 11.59 17.08 0.23
C LEU A 209 11.06 17.15 1.66
N CYS A 210 9.76 17.37 1.85
CA CYS A 210 9.12 17.34 3.15
C CYS A 210 9.19 15.95 3.80
N PHE A 211 9.06 14.88 3.01
CA PHE A 211 9.24 13.51 3.50
C PHE A 211 10.66 13.27 3.99
N PHE A 212 11.69 13.65 3.22
CA PHE A 212 13.08 13.50 3.66
C PHE A 212 13.41 14.37 4.87
N TYR A 213 12.88 15.59 4.94
CA TYR A 213 13.06 16.47 6.09
C TYR A 213 12.47 15.84 7.37
N ASN A 214 11.30 15.19 7.26
CA ASN A 214 10.62 14.54 8.39
C ASN A 214 10.80 13.01 8.37
N HIS A 215 11.90 12.49 7.80
CA HIS A 215 12.02 11.04 7.56
C HIS A 215 11.91 10.23 8.85
N GLY A 216 12.55 10.68 9.93
CA GLY A 216 12.55 10.01 11.22
C GLY A 216 11.17 9.88 11.88
N ASP A 217 10.26 10.83 11.62
CA ASP A 217 8.88 10.78 12.10
C ASP A 217 7.95 10.05 11.12
N SER A 218 8.30 10.05 9.83
CA SER A 218 7.49 9.45 8.77
C SER A 218 7.69 7.94 8.67
N THR A 219 8.89 7.44 8.97
CA THR A 219 9.22 6.03 8.94
C THR A 219 10.42 5.72 9.84
N ARG A 220 10.43 4.50 10.38
CA ARG A 220 11.52 3.94 11.18
C ARG A 220 12.23 2.77 10.49
N VAL A 221 12.03 2.60 9.19
CA VAL A 221 12.59 1.48 8.40
C VAL A 221 14.11 1.42 8.46
N GLN A 222 14.79 2.57 8.54
CA GLN A 222 16.24 2.67 8.68
C GLN A 222 16.78 2.14 10.00
N TRP A 223 15.95 2.02 11.05
CA TRP A 223 16.38 1.43 12.32
C TRP A 223 15.82 0.04 12.52
N THR A 224 14.67 -0.24 11.91
CA THR A 224 13.89 -1.45 12.14
C THR A 224 13.38 -2.09 10.83
N PRO A 225 14.26 -2.50 9.90
CA PRO A 225 13.83 -2.98 8.58
C PRO A 225 12.80 -4.12 8.61
N PRO A 226 12.98 -5.21 9.40
CA PRO A 226 12.11 -6.39 9.35
C PRO A 226 10.71 -6.24 9.94
N LEU A 227 10.29 -5.04 10.33
CA LEU A 227 8.95 -4.83 10.87
C LEU A 227 7.86 -4.88 9.80
N ARG A 228 6.62 -5.18 10.23
CA ARG A 228 5.45 -5.31 9.36
C ARG A 228 5.11 -4.02 8.63
N GLU A 229 5.23 -2.91 9.34
CA GLU A 229 4.96 -1.58 8.84
C GLU A 229 5.85 -1.25 7.64
N SER A 230 7.10 -1.73 7.63
CA SER A 230 8.05 -1.55 6.52
C SER A 230 7.55 -2.19 5.21
N PHE A 231 6.78 -3.28 5.29
CA PHE A 231 6.19 -3.93 4.13
C PHE A 231 4.82 -3.35 3.78
N ALA A 232 4.04 -3.03 4.80
CA ALA A 232 2.65 -2.62 4.67
C ALA A 232 2.50 -1.18 4.18
N TYR A 233 3.41 -0.29 4.56
CA TYR A 233 3.30 1.14 4.25
C TYR A 233 3.29 1.45 2.74
N PRO A 234 4.20 0.90 1.90
CA PRO A 234 4.10 1.06 0.45
C PRO A 234 2.76 0.58 -0.11
N LEU A 235 2.28 -0.60 0.31
CA LEU A 235 1.03 -1.18 -0.20
C LEU A 235 -0.15 -0.26 0.08
N PHE A 236 -0.26 0.24 1.31
CA PHE A 236 -1.34 1.14 1.70
C PHE A 236 -1.27 2.48 0.95
N LEU A 237 -0.07 3.05 0.80
CA LEU A 237 0.11 4.30 0.06
C LEU A 237 -0.38 4.15 -1.39
N TRP A 238 0.06 3.10 -2.10
CA TRP A 238 -0.37 2.87 -3.48
C TRP A 238 -1.87 2.51 -3.57
N GLN A 239 -2.40 1.79 -2.60
CA GLN A 239 -3.84 1.49 -2.51
C GLN A 239 -4.66 2.78 -2.39
N MET A 240 -4.25 3.70 -1.52
CA MET A 240 -4.93 4.99 -1.34
C MET A 240 -4.82 5.86 -2.58
N LEU A 241 -3.68 5.81 -3.30
CA LEU A 241 -3.49 6.57 -4.53
C LEU A 241 -4.48 6.15 -5.61
N ILE A 242 -4.62 4.83 -5.82
CA ILE A 242 -5.56 4.30 -6.81
C ILE A 242 -7.00 4.62 -6.39
N THR A 243 -7.33 4.52 -5.10
CA THR A 243 -8.64 4.93 -4.58
C THR A 243 -8.93 6.41 -4.89
N THR A 244 -7.94 7.28 -4.67
CA THR A 244 -8.04 8.72 -4.98
C THR A 244 -8.25 8.96 -6.48
N LEU A 245 -7.56 8.21 -7.34
CA LEU A 245 -7.73 8.29 -8.79
C LEU A 245 -9.12 7.85 -9.24
N VAL A 246 -9.64 6.77 -8.67
CA VAL A 246 -11.00 6.28 -8.92
C VAL A 246 -12.04 7.32 -8.52
N LEU A 247 -11.85 8.00 -7.38
CA LEU A 247 -12.76 9.07 -6.94
C LEU A 247 -12.76 10.25 -7.93
N ARG A 248 -11.60 10.64 -8.45
CA ARG A 248 -11.43 11.81 -9.32
C ARG A 248 -11.84 11.56 -10.77
N ARG A 249 -11.49 10.41 -11.34
CA ARG A 249 -11.64 10.12 -12.79
C ARG A 249 -12.68 9.04 -13.09
N GLY A 250 -13.19 8.35 -12.07
CA GLY A 250 -13.92 7.10 -12.25
C GLY A 250 -12.97 5.89 -12.30
N GLY A 251 -13.49 4.72 -11.96
CA GLY A 251 -12.73 3.48 -11.93
C GLY A 251 -13.18 2.51 -13.01
N GLY A 252 -12.23 1.87 -13.67
CA GLY A 252 -12.46 0.68 -14.50
C GLY A 252 -12.22 -0.60 -13.71
N SER A 253 -12.47 -1.74 -14.34
CA SER A 253 -12.23 -3.08 -13.76
C SER A 253 -10.78 -3.25 -13.27
N GLN A 254 -9.79 -2.74 -14.03
CA GLN A 254 -8.38 -2.80 -13.64
C GLN A 254 -8.07 -2.04 -12.35
N SER A 255 -8.61 -0.82 -12.19
CA SER A 255 -8.41 -0.03 -10.98
C SER A 255 -9.07 -0.68 -9.76
N TYR A 256 -10.26 -1.27 -9.95
CA TYR A 256 -10.94 -2.01 -8.89
C TYR A 256 -10.19 -3.28 -8.49
N ALA A 257 -9.70 -4.04 -9.46
CA ALA A 257 -8.86 -5.21 -9.20
C ALA A 257 -7.57 -4.82 -8.45
N ALA A 258 -6.91 -3.73 -8.86
CA ALA A 258 -5.70 -3.24 -8.20
C ALA A 258 -5.98 -2.81 -6.75
N ILE A 259 -7.10 -2.12 -6.48
CA ILE A 259 -7.52 -1.77 -5.11
C ILE A 259 -7.73 -3.05 -4.29
N THR A 260 -8.45 -4.05 -4.81
CA THR A 260 -8.70 -5.29 -4.09
C THR A 260 -7.40 -6.04 -3.80
N VAL A 261 -6.52 -6.21 -4.79
CA VAL A 261 -5.23 -6.92 -4.62
C VAL A 261 -4.34 -6.22 -3.60
N LEU A 262 -4.21 -4.88 -3.67
CA LEU A 262 -3.39 -4.14 -2.72
C LEU A 262 -3.99 -4.15 -1.31
N THR A 263 -5.31 -4.08 -1.17
CA THR A 263 -5.98 -4.21 0.14
C THR A 263 -5.78 -5.61 0.73
N VAL A 264 -5.87 -6.67 -0.08
CA VAL A 264 -5.57 -8.05 0.37
C VAL A 264 -4.11 -8.13 0.82
N ALA A 265 -3.17 -7.70 -0.02
CA ALA A 265 -1.75 -7.71 0.31
C ALA A 265 -1.45 -6.92 1.60
N PHE A 266 -2.08 -5.76 1.79
CA PHE A 266 -1.92 -4.96 3.00
C PHE A 266 -2.40 -5.71 4.26
N HIS A 267 -3.54 -6.42 4.19
CA HIS A 267 -3.97 -7.31 5.26
C HIS A 267 -2.97 -8.45 5.50
N LEU A 268 -2.42 -9.07 4.46
CA LEU A 268 -1.47 -10.18 4.60
C LEU A 268 -0.13 -9.74 5.20
N CYS A 269 0.29 -8.50 4.99
CA CYS A 269 1.55 -7.98 5.50
C CYS A 269 1.46 -7.43 6.93
N TRP A 270 0.28 -7.03 7.42
CA TRP A 270 0.17 -6.36 8.72
C TRP A 270 -1.11 -6.67 9.48
N GLN A 271 -0.95 -7.16 10.71
CA GLN A 271 -2.06 -7.49 11.62
C GLN A 271 -2.96 -6.29 11.93
N PHE A 272 -2.39 -5.08 11.99
CA PHE A 272 -3.12 -3.86 12.34
C PHE A 272 -3.66 -3.09 11.13
N ALA A 273 -3.56 -3.66 9.92
CA ALA A 273 -4.05 -3.06 8.68
C ALA A 273 -5.52 -2.60 8.77
N GLN A 274 -6.34 -3.30 9.56
CA GLN A 274 -7.75 -3.01 9.76
C GLN A 274 -8.02 -1.61 10.31
N PHE A 275 -7.15 -1.09 11.19
CA PHE A 275 -7.33 0.24 11.76
C PHE A 275 -7.13 1.32 10.69
N ALA A 276 -6.11 1.19 9.85
CA ALA A 276 -5.85 2.12 8.76
C ALA A 276 -6.92 2.05 7.65
N LEU A 277 -7.42 0.84 7.34
CA LEU A 277 -8.51 0.68 6.38
C LEU A 277 -9.86 1.19 6.93
N LEU A 278 -10.08 1.07 8.23
CA LEU A 278 -11.25 1.64 8.89
C LEU A 278 -11.24 3.17 8.79
N THR A 279 -10.12 3.83 9.08
CA THR A 279 -10.03 5.29 8.96
C THR A 279 -10.25 5.75 7.52
N GLN A 280 -9.71 5.01 6.53
CA GLN A 280 -10.00 5.26 5.12
C GLN A 280 -11.50 5.12 4.80
N CYS A 281 -12.17 4.08 5.28
CA CYS A 281 -13.59 3.87 5.04
C CYS A 281 -14.47 4.93 5.72
N VAL A 282 -14.11 5.35 6.93
CA VAL A 282 -14.78 6.47 7.64
C VAL A 282 -14.59 7.78 6.86
N ALA A 283 -13.39 8.05 6.33
CA ALA A 283 -13.14 9.23 5.50
C ALA A 283 -13.96 9.21 4.20
N LEU A 284 -14.05 8.07 3.52
CA LEU A 284 -14.91 7.90 2.34
C LEU A 284 -16.38 8.16 2.65
N PHE A 285 -16.84 7.71 3.82
CA PHE A 285 -18.20 7.96 4.30
C PHE A 285 -18.43 9.45 4.62
N ALA A 286 -17.46 10.11 5.27
CA ALA A 286 -17.51 11.55 5.49
C ALA A 286 -17.59 12.33 4.17
N CYS A 287 -16.87 11.90 3.12
CA CYS A 287 -16.98 12.50 1.79
C CYS A 287 -18.38 12.34 1.16
N LEU A 288 -19.11 11.26 1.46
CA LEU A 288 -20.52 11.12 1.07
C LEU A 288 -21.40 12.13 1.83
N LEU A 289 -21.19 12.31 3.13
CA LEU A 289 -21.94 13.27 3.94
C LEU A 289 -21.76 14.71 3.46
N LEU A 290 -20.54 15.05 3.01
CA LEU A 290 -20.22 16.34 2.38
C LEU A 290 -20.68 16.44 0.92
N GLN A 291 -21.41 15.44 0.42
CA GLN A 291 -21.93 15.35 -0.95
C GLN A 291 -20.86 15.44 -2.05
N GLN A 292 -19.59 15.12 -1.73
CA GLN A 292 -18.48 15.12 -2.68
C GLN A 292 -18.41 13.81 -3.48
N VAL A 293 -18.99 12.73 -2.97
CA VAL A 293 -18.95 11.39 -3.56
C VAL A 293 -20.36 10.85 -3.76
N SER A 294 -20.63 10.29 -4.94
CA SER A 294 -21.91 9.64 -5.25
C SER A 294 -22.07 8.30 -4.51
N LEU A 295 -23.29 7.98 -4.09
CA LEU A 295 -23.65 6.73 -3.40
C LEU A 295 -23.18 5.46 -4.15
N SER A 296 -23.31 5.45 -5.48
CA SER A 296 -22.90 4.30 -6.30
C SER A 296 -21.40 4.02 -6.19
N ARG A 297 -20.57 5.06 -6.28
CA ARG A 297 -19.10 4.97 -6.14
C ARG A 297 -18.69 4.50 -4.75
N LEU A 298 -19.29 5.07 -3.69
CA LEU A 298 -19.00 4.64 -2.33
C LEU A 298 -19.35 3.17 -2.13
N ARG A 299 -20.54 2.75 -2.57
CA ARG A 299 -20.98 1.35 -2.48
C ARG A 299 -20.01 0.41 -3.18
N SER A 300 -19.55 0.75 -4.39
CA SER A 300 -18.54 -0.03 -5.10
C SER A 300 -17.24 -0.14 -4.31
N LEU A 301 -16.69 0.97 -3.79
CA LEU A 301 -15.45 0.95 -3.00
C LEU A 301 -15.58 0.11 -1.73
N LEU A 302 -16.66 0.27 -0.95
CA LEU A 302 -16.90 -0.53 0.25
C LEU A 302 -17.08 -2.03 -0.06
N THR A 303 -17.71 -2.35 -1.20
CA THR A 303 -17.83 -3.75 -1.65
C THR A 303 -16.46 -4.35 -1.99
N LEU A 304 -15.55 -3.58 -2.61
CA LEU A 304 -14.18 -4.04 -2.89
C LEU A 304 -13.40 -4.30 -1.59
N HIS A 305 -13.58 -3.44 -0.58
CA HIS A 305 -13.02 -3.64 0.75
C HIS A 305 -13.59 -4.91 1.44
N LEU A 306 -14.90 -5.16 1.33
CA LEU A 306 -15.51 -6.39 1.85
C LEU A 306 -15.00 -7.65 1.13
N ILE A 307 -14.88 -7.62 -0.20
CA ILE A 307 -14.30 -8.72 -0.98
C ILE A 307 -12.85 -8.97 -0.54
N ALA A 308 -12.05 -7.91 -0.40
CA ALA A 308 -10.67 -8.03 0.05
C ALA A 308 -10.58 -8.62 1.46
N LEU A 309 -11.46 -8.22 2.38
CA LEU A 309 -11.54 -8.78 3.73
C LEU A 309 -11.82 -10.28 3.72
N ILE A 310 -12.79 -10.73 2.91
CA ILE A 310 -13.15 -12.15 2.79
C ILE A 310 -11.96 -12.96 2.22
N ILE A 311 -11.33 -12.46 1.16
CA ILE A 311 -10.15 -13.12 0.56
C ILE A 311 -9.01 -13.19 1.58
N ALA A 312 -8.70 -12.10 2.28
CA ALA A 312 -7.66 -12.06 3.29
C ALA A 312 -7.96 -13.00 4.47
N HIS A 313 -9.22 -13.11 4.91
CA HIS A 313 -9.63 -14.04 5.96
C HIS A 313 -9.38 -15.50 5.56
N VAL A 314 -9.67 -15.88 4.31
CA VAL A 314 -9.40 -17.23 3.80
C VAL A 314 -7.90 -17.49 3.72
N LEU A 315 -7.12 -16.54 3.19
CA LEU A 315 -5.67 -16.68 3.06
C LEU A 315 -4.99 -16.76 4.44
N LEU A 316 -5.41 -15.97 5.42
CA LEU A 316 -4.92 -16.02 6.80
C LEU A 316 -5.53 -17.17 7.62
N PHE A 317 -5.90 -18.29 6.98
CA PHE A 317 -6.38 -19.51 7.64
C PHE A 317 -7.58 -19.30 8.58
N ARG A 318 -8.54 -18.46 8.17
CA ARG A 318 -9.71 -18.07 8.97
C ARG A 318 -9.34 -17.37 10.27
N ASN A 319 -8.38 -16.45 10.22
CA ASN A 319 -8.01 -15.63 11.38
C ASN A 319 -9.25 -14.90 11.94
N GLU A 320 -9.60 -15.23 13.19
CA GLU A 320 -10.78 -14.74 13.88
C GLU A 320 -10.70 -13.22 14.12
N MET A 321 -9.51 -12.70 14.46
CA MET A 321 -9.28 -11.26 14.65
C MET A 321 -9.71 -10.46 13.42
N LEU A 322 -9.62 -11.06 12.22
CA LEU A 322 -9.99 -10.36 11.02
C LEU A 322 -11.50 -10.07 10.96
N LEU A 323 -12.31 -11.07 11.32
CA LEU A 323 -13.77 -11.02 11.24
C LEU A 323 -14.39 -10.30 12.46
N THR A 324 -13.75 -10.40 13.62
CA THR A 324 -14.22 -9.76 14.87
C THR A 324 -13.93 -8.26 14.92
N SER A 325 -13.17 -7.73 13.96
CA SER A 325 -12.73 -6.34 13.94
C SER A 325 -13.83 -5.30 13.76
N LEU A 326 -13.59 -4.09 14.29
CA LEU A 326 -14.40 -2.90 14.02
C LEU A 326 -14.48 -2.55 12.52
N TYR A 327 -13.46 -2.93 11.76
CA TYR A 327 -13.45 -2.75 10.32
C TYR A 327 -14.49 -3.63 9.61
N ALA A 328 -14.56 -4.91 9.97
CA ALA A 328 -15.53 -5.86 9.43
C ALA A 328 -16.97 -5.43 9.77
N SER A 329 -17.22 -5.08 11.03
CA SER A 329 -18.54 -4.63 11.47
C SER A 329 -18.96 -3.32 10.79
N PHE A 330 -18.03 -2.36 10.62
CA PHE A 330 -18.28 -1.12 9.88
C PHE A 330 -18.63 -1.37 8.42
N LEU A 331 -17.93 -2.28 7.72
CA LEU A 331 -18.22 -2.57 6.32
C LEU A 331 -19.62 -3.16 6.14
N LEU A 332 -20.00 -4.12 6.98
CA LEU A 332 -21.33 -4.73 6.95
C LEU A 332 -22.43 -3.71 7.25
N SER A 333 -22.24 -2.89 8.30
CA SER A 333 -23.20 -1.86 8.67
C SER A 333 -23.34 -0.81 7.58
N ALA A 334 -22.24 -0.29 7.03
CA ALA A 334 -22.24 0.72 5.99
C ALA A 334 -22.91 0.22 4.70
N ILE A 335 -22.63 -1.01 4.28
CA ILE A 335 -23.28 -1.60 3.09
C ILE A 335 -24.78 -1.79 3.33
N ALA A 336 -25.20 -2.31 4.49
CA ALA A 336 -26.61 -2.48 4.82
C ALA A 336 -27.36 -1.14 4.79
N VAL A 337 -26.78 -0.10 5.40
CA VAL A 337 -27.32 1.26 5.41
C VAL A 337 -27.44 1.83 3.99
N LEU A 338 -26.43 1.64 3.13
CA LEU A 338 -26.47 2.10 1.74
C LEU A 338 -27.54 1.36 0.92
N LEU A 339 -27.76 0.07 1.16
CA LEU A 339 -28.80 -0.71 0.49
C LEU A 339 -30.20 -0.25 0.91
N ILE A 340 -30.43 -0.05 2.21
CA ILE A 340 -31.71 0.49 2.72
C ILE A 340 -31.97 1.86 2.10
N PHE A 341 -30.96 2.73 2.06
CA PHE A 341 -31.11 4.05 1.44
C PHE A 341 -31.44 3.98 -0.05
N ALA A 342 -30.81 3.07 -0.80
CA ALA A 342 -31.13 2.89 -2.21
C ALA A 342 -32.60 2.49 -2.43
N LEU A 343 -33.18 1.69 -1.52
CA LEU A 343 -34.60 1.31 -1.55
C LEU A 343 -35.52 2.48 -1.18
N TYR A 344 -35.16 3.27 -0.17
CA TYR A 344 -35.97 4.42 0.30
C TYR A 344 -35.89 5.64 -0.63
N SER A 345 -34.74 5.91 -1.24
CA SER A 345 -34.51 7.06 -2.13
C SER A 345 -35.34 6.98 -3.42
N GLN A 346 -35.77 5.79 -3.84
CA GLN A 346 -36.72 5.67 -4.95
C GLN A 346 -38.15 6.13 -4.59
N LYS A 347 -38.49 6.25 -3.29
CA LYS A 347 -39.85 6.58 -2.84
C LYS A 347 -40.05 8.04 -2.43
N PHE A 348 -39.00 8.81 -2.10
CA PHE A 348 -39.14 10.18 -1.60
C PHE A 348 -38.06 11.10 -2.15
N GLU A 349 -38.46 12.02 -3.04
CA GLU A 349 -37.54 12.90 -3.79
C GLU A 349 -37.16 14.20 -3.03
N LYS A 350 -37.69 14.45 -1.82
CA LYS A 350 -37.49 15.74 -1.12
C LYS A 350 -37.40 15.61 0.41
N GLN A 351 -36.28 15.13 0.92
CA GLN A 351 -35.71 15.58 2.20
C GLN A 351 -34.32 14.95 2.37
N GLN A 352 -33.26 15.74 2.21
CA GLN A 352 -31.88 15.22 2.26
C GLN A 352 -31.15 15.48 3.58
N VAL A 353 -31.53 16.50 4.37
CA VAL A 353 -30.75 16.91 5.56
C VAL A 353 -31.17 16.17 6.84
N SER A 354 -32.46 15.89 7.04
CA SER A 354 -32.94 15.07 8.18
C SER A 354 -32.49 13.61 8.08
N THR A 355 -32.25 13.14 6.85
CA THR A 355 -31.92 11.75 6.52
C THR A 355 -30.48 11.42 6.88
N VAL A 356 -29.57 12.41 6.86
CA VAL A 356 -28.15 12.25 7.22
C VAL A 356 -27.96 11.99 8.72
N GLY A 357 -28.70 12.69 9.59
CA GLY A 357 -28.67 12.43 11.03
C GLY A 357 -29.16 11.02 11.38
N THR A 358 -30.23 10.57 10.70
CA THR A 358 -30.72 9.20 10.81
C THR A 358 -29.71 8.18 10.25
N PHE A 359 -28.99 8.54 9.19
CA PHE A 359 -27.96 7.70 8.56
C PHE A 359 -26.80 7.39 9.50
N ILE A 360 -26.28 8.43 10.17
CA ILE A 360 -25.20 8.31 11.15
C ILE A 360 -25.67 7.52 12.37
N LEU A 361 -26.90 7.78 12.85
CA LEU A 361 -27.48 7.08 13.99
C LEU A 361 -27.67 5.58 13.68
N ILE A 362 -28.24 5.23 12.52
CA ILE A 362 -28.41 3.83 12.11
C ILE A 362 -27.06 3.16 11.90
N MET A 363 -26.10 3.82 11.25
CA MET A 363 -24.76 3.24 11.06
C MET A 363 -24.07 3.01 12.41
N SER A 364 -24.15 3.96 13.34
CA SER A 364 -23.58 3.82 14.69
C SER A 364 -24.24 2.66 15.45
N ILE A 365 -25.57 2.58 15.45
CA ILE A 365 -26.32 1.50 16.09
C ILE A 365 -25.98 0.14 15.45
N MET A 366 -25.96 0.06 14.12
CA MET A 366 -25.63 -1.19 13.41
C MET A 366 -24.18 -1.60 13.65
N THR A 367 -23.24 -0.66 13.68
CA THR A 367 -21.82 -0.97 13.96
C THR A 367 -21.65 -1.45 15.40
N HIS A 368 -22.40 -0.90 16.36
CA HIS A 368 -22.45 -1.42 17.72
C HIS A 368 -23.07 -2.82 17.79
N ILE A 369 -24.19 -3.05 17.10
CA ILE A 369 -24.85 -4.37 17.08
C ILE A 369 -23.95 -5.42 16.46
N PHE A 370 -23.42 -5.18 15.25
CA PHE A 370 -22.47 -6.08 14.63
C PHE A 370 -21.18 -6.19 15.43
N GLY A 371 -20.70 -5.13 16.07
CA GLY A 371 -19.55 -5.17 16.96
C GLY A 371 -19.76 -6.08 18.18
N ILE A 372 -20.96 -6.10 18.76
CA ILE A 372 -21.32 -7.02 19.86
C ILE A 372 -21.40 -8.47 19.37
N PHE A 373 -21.95 -8.72 18.18
CA PHE A 373 -22.01 -10.07 17.62
C PHE A 373 -20.66 -10.58 17.10
N CYS A 374 -19.79 -9.69 16.64
CA CYS A 374 -18.48 -10.00 16.11
C CYS A 374 -17.42 -10.11 17.22
N CYS A 375 -17.54 -9.41 18.34
CA CYS A 375 -16.70 -9.62 19.53
C CYS A 375 -17.53 -10.24 20.67
N PRO A 376 -17.80 -11.56 20.66
CA PRO A 376 -18.16 -12.23 21.90
C PRO A 376 -16.93 -12.18 22.82
N ASN A 377 -17.12 -11.64 24.03
CA ASN A 377 -16.08 -11.53 25.06
C ASN A 377 -15.26 -12.80 25.26
#